data_AF-A0A0F9JIG2-F1
#
_entry.id   AF-A0A0F9JIG2-F1
#
_cell.length_a   1.000
_cell.length_b   1.000
_cell.length_c   1.000
_cell.angle_alpha   90.00
_cell.angle_beta   90.00
_cell.angle_gamma   90.00
#
_symmetry.space_group_name_H-M   'P 1'
#
loop_
_entity.id
_entity.type
_entity.pdbx_description
1 polymer ?
#
loop_
_entity_poly.entity_id
_entity_poly.type
_entity_poly.pdbx_seq_one_letter_code
_entity_poly.pdbx_strand_id
1 'polypeptide(L)' 'MSVYTEADFAACLIECGPHMTGTLVEGPYMQPHTLYREHVFNYWCVLFPQYLKGEGHFADWQLFWREYLDWVGR' A
#
# COMPACT_ATOMS: atom_id res chain seq x y z
N MET A 1 -0.74 18.40 4.70
CA MET A 1 -0.97 17.27 5.62
C MET A 1 -1.51 16.13 4.77
N SER A 2 -0.98 14.92 4.92
CA SER A 2 -1.50 13.73 4.22
C SER A 2 -2.95 13.50 4.64
N VAL A 3 -3.77 12.98 3.71
CA VAL A 3 -5.15 12.56 4.00
C VAL A 3 -5.16 11.29 4.85
N TYR A 4 -4.07 10.52 4.82
CA TYR A 4 -3.86 9.31 5.59
C TYR A 4 -2.98 9.59 6.80
N THR A 5 -3.21 8.86 7.88
CA THR A 5 -2.49 9.04 9.13
C THR A 5 -1.19 8.23 9.14
N GLU A 6 -0.22 8.62 9.96
CA GLU A 6 0.99 7.83 10.18
C GLU A 6 0.66 6.41 10.70
N ALA A 7 -0.44 6.25 11.43
CA ALA A 7 -0.92 4.95 11.90
C ALA A 7 -1.37 4.04 10.74
N ASP A 8 -2.02 4.61 9.71
CA ASP A 8 -2.44 3.85 8.53
C ASP A 8 -1.22 3.31 7.77
N PHE A 9 -0.19 4.13 7.61
CA PHE A 9 1.06 3.72 6.96
C PHE A 9 1.84 2.71 7.81
N ALA A 10 1.91 2.90 9.13
CA ALA A 10 2.56 1.96 10.04
C ALA A 10 1.85 0.60 10.04
N ALA A 11 0.51 0.57 10.01
CA ALA A 11 -0.26 -0.67 9.91
C ALA A 11 0.02 -1.42 8.59
N CYS A 12 0.05 -0.70 7.46
CA CYS A 12 0.44 -1.27 6.17
C CYS A 12 1.88 -1.80 6.17
N LEU A 13 2.82 -1.09 6.81
CA LEU A 13 4.19 -1.60 6.95
C LEU A 13 4.24 -2.87 7.80
N ILE A 14 3.53 -2.94 8.92
CA ILE A 14 3.52 -4.12 9.81
C ILE A 14 2.90 -5.33 9.09
N GLU A 15 1.81 -5.14 8.36
CA GLU A 15 1.13 -6.23 7.67
C GLU A 15 1.85 -6.62 6.38
N CYS A 16 2.23 -5.64 5.58
CA CYS A 16 2.67 -5.85 4.21
C CYS A 16 4.17 -5.68 4.00
N GLY A 17 4.91 -5.10 4.94
CA GLY A 17 6.28 -4.63 4.77
C GLY A 17 7.34 -5.71 4.42
N PRO A 18 8.59 -5.28 4.20
CA PRO A 18 9.67 -6.11 3.64
C PRO A 18 10.10 -7.30 4.53
N HIS A 19 9.56 -7.44 5.73
CA HIS A 19 9.69 -8.65 6.56
C HIS A 19 8.79 -9.80 6.09
N MET A 20 7.90 -9.59 5.12
CA MET A 20 7.27 -10.69 4.41
C MET A 20 8.34 -11.46 3.62
N THR A 21 8.77 -12.58 4.20
CA THR A 21 9.68 -13.58 3.62
C THR A 21 9.34 -13.83 2.14
N GLY A 22 10.17 -13.32 1.22
CA GLY A 22 9.96 -13.43 -0.24
C GLY A 22 9.87 -12.10 -1.01
N THR A 23 9.91 -10.93 -0.35
CA THR A 23 9.94 -9.60 -0.98
C THR A 23 11.34 -8.95 -0.98
N LEU A 24 12.40 -9.77 -0.96
CA LEU A 24 13.74 -9.27 -1.23
C LEU A 24 13.82 -8.85 -2.70
N VAL A 25 14.39 -7.66 -2.90
CA VAL A 25 14.54 -6.94 -4.16
C VAL A 25 15.16 -7.83 -5.24
N GLU A 26 14.35 -8.38 -6.15
CA GLU A 26 14.85 -9.16 -7.29
C GLU A 26 14.46 -8.54 -8.64
N GLY A 27 15.39 -7.72 -9.15
CA GLY A 27 15.76 -7.71 -10.57
C GLY A 27 14.80 -7.08 -11.60
N PRO A 28 15.34 -6.72 -12.78
CA PRO A 28 14.77 -5.68 -13.66
C PRO A 28 13.52 -6.08 -14.48
N TYR A 29 12.91 -7.26 -14.26
CA TYR A 29 11.79 -7.74 -15.06
C TYR A 29 10.70 -8.57 -14.32
N MET A 30 10.64 -8.59 -12.98
CA MET A 30 9.67 -9.45 -12.25
C MET A 30 8.86 -8.59 -11.25
N GLN A 31 7.52 -8.67 -11.16
CA GLN A 31 6.62 -9.69 -10.57
C GLN A 31 6.48 -9.81 -9.03
N PRO A 32 7.37 -9.25 -8.17
CA PRO A 32 7.08 -9.05 -6.73
C PRO A 32 6.38 -7.73 -6.40
N HIS A 33 6.58 -6.68 -7.20
CA HIS A 33 5.98 -5.36 -6.94
C HIS A 33 4.47 -5.33 -7.14
N THR A 34 3.93 -6.11 -8.09
CA THR A 34 2.48 -6.23 -8.30
C THR A 34 1.83 -6.97 -7.14
N LEU A 35 2.43 -8.07 -6.66
CA LEU A 35 1.92 -8.83 -5.52
C LEU A 35 1.96 -8.02 -4.22
N TYR A 36 3.05 -7.28 -3.98
CA TYR A 36 3.15 -6.39 -2.83
C TYR A 36 2.12 -5.26 -2.91
N ARG A 37 1.97 -4.63 -4.09
CA ARG A 37 0.98 -3.57 -4.31
C ARG A 37 -0.45 -4.09 -4.16
N GLU A 38 -0.76 -5.28 -4.66
CA GLU A 38 -2.06 -5.95 -4.48
C GLU A 38 -2.31 -6.28 -3.01
N HIS A 39 -1.28 -6.70 -2.28
CA HIS A 39 -1.43 -6.99 -0.85
C HIS A 39 -1.71 -5.73 -0.04
N VAL A 40 -0.96 -4.65 -0.30
CA VAL A 40 -1.20 -3.33 0.29
C VAL A 40 -2.59 -2.82 -0.11
N PHE A 41 -3.04 -3.04 -1.35
CA PHE A 41 -4.39 -2.68 -1.79
C PHE A 41 -5.46 -3.45 -1.00
N ASN A 42 -5.29 -4.76 -0.84
CA ASN A 42 -6.22 -5.59 -0.07
C ASN A 42 -6.30 -5.12 1.39
N TYR A 43 -5.17 -4.80 2.01
CA TYR A 43 -5.16 -4.29 3.37
C TYR A 43 -5.74 -2.86 3.47
N TRP A 44 -5.44 -1.99 2.49
CA TRP A 44 -6.05 -0.67 2.39
C TRP A 44 -7.58 -0.76 2.30
N CYS A 45 -8.12 -1.75 1.58
CA CYS A 45 -9.56 -2.02 1.52
C CYS A 45 -10.16 -2.42 2.88
N VAL A 46 -9.36 -3.08 3.75
CA VAL A 46 -9.75 -3.41 5.13
C VAL A 46 -9.75 -2.16 6.02
N LEU A 47 -8.73 -1.30 5.88
CA LEU A 47 -8.63 -0.05 6.64
C LEU A 47 -9.71 0.96 6.26
N PHE A 48 -10.05 1.05 4.97
CA PHE A 48 -10.98 2.06 4.46
C PHE A 48 -12.12 1.45 3.64
N PRO A 49 -13.00 0.64 4.28
CA PRO A 49 -14.08 -0.07 3.59
C PRO A 49 -15.11 0.88 2.95
N GLN A 50 -15.17 2.15 3.38
CA GLN A 50 -16.02 3.17 2.77
C GLN A 50 -15.69 3.43 1.30
N TYR A 51 -14.43 3.23 0.88
CA TYR A 51 -14.03 3.44 -0.51
C TYR A 51 -14.27 2.21 -1.40
N LEU A 52 -14.68 1.07 -0.84
CA LEU A 52 -15.05 -0.12 -1.61
C LEU A 52 -16.41 -0.01 -2.32
N LYS A 53 -17.27 0.92 -1.91
CA LYS A 53 -18.67 1.01 -2.38
C LYS A 53 -18.96 2.24 -3.26
N GLY A 54 -17.94 2.97 -3.74
CA GLY A 54 -18.11 4.26 -4.42
C GLY A 54 -17.33 4.46 -5.72
N GLU A 55 -17.82 5.40 -6.55
CA GLU A 55 -17.14 5.93 -7.74
C GLU A 55 -16.07 6.95 -7.29
N GLY A 56 -14.82 6.49 -7.14
CA GLY A 56 -13.70 7.31 -6.64
C GLY A 56 -12.50 6.48 -6.15
N HIS A 57 -12.75 5.20 -5.86
CA HIS A 57 -11.80 4.24 -5.27
C HIS A 57 -10.40 4.22 -5.91
N PHE A 58 -10.31 4.36 -7.23
CA PHE A 58 -9.03 4.24 -7.92
C PHE A 58 -8.13 5.47 -7.71
N ALA A 59 -8.71 6.67 -7.62
CA ALA A 59 -7.95 7.90 -7.40
C ALA A 59 -7.42 7.97 -5.96
N ASP A 60 -8.25 7.60 -4.98
CA ASP A 60 -7.86 7.55 -3.56
C ASP A 60 -6.79 6.48 -3.33
N TRP A 61 -6.95 5.29 -3.91
CA TRP A 61 -5.92 4.26 -3.87
C TRP A 61 -4.58 4.74 -4.46
N GLN A 62 -4.61 5.40 -5.63
CA GLN A 62 -3.38 5.93 -6.23
C GLN A 62 -2.71 6.99 -5.35
N LEU A 63 -3.50 7.84 -4.69
CA LEU A 63 -3.01 8.83 -3.75
C LEU A 63 -2.36 8.15 -2.54
N PHE A 64 -3.05 7.20 -1.91
CA PHE A 64 -2.53 6.41 -0.79
C PHE A 64 -1.21 5.74 -1.15
N TRP A 65 -1.17 5.04 -2.29
CA TRP A 65 0.01 4.31 -2.73
C TRP A 65 1.22 5.21 -2.91
N ARG A 66 1.01 6.40 -3.50
CA ARG A 66 2.08 7.39 -3.68
C ARG A 66 2.61 7.92 -2.35
N GLU A 67 1.72 8.27 -1.43
CA GLU A 67 2.11 8.80 -0.12
C GLU A 67 2.77 7.73 0.76
N TYR A 68 2.29 6.49 0.67
CA TYR A 68 2.92 5.34 1.32
C TYR A 68 4.35 5.11 0.82
N LEU A 69 4.59 5.12 -0.50
CA LEU A 69 5.94 4.99 -1.05
C LEU A 69 6.87 6.13 -0.62
N ASP A 70 6.35 7.37 -0.57
CA ASP A 70 7.12 8.52 -0.06
C ASP A 70 7.45 8.34 1.43
N TRP A 71 6.52 7.84 2.23
CA TRP A 71 6.73 7.63 3.67
C TRP A 71 7.73 6.50 3.94
N VAL A 72 7.66 5.38 3.21
CA VAL A 72 8.62 4.27 3.32
C VAL A 72 10.01 4.63 2.80
N GLY A 73 10.08 5.55 1.82
CA GLY A 73 11.34 6.02 1.23
C GLY A 73 12.07 7.13 2.01
N ARG A 74 11.48 7.65 3.09
CA ARG A 74 12.08 8.66 3.99
C ARG A 74 12.88 8.00 5.10
#